data_AF-A0A540KW70-F1
#
_entry.id   AF-A0A540KW70-F1
#
_cell.length_a   1.000
_cell.length_b   1.000
_cell.length_c   1.000
_cell.angle_alpha   90.00
_cell.angle_beta   90.00
_cell.angle_gamma   90.00
#
_symmetry.space_group_name_H-M   'P 1'
#
loop_
_entity.id
_entity.type
_entity.pdbx_description
1 polymer ?
#
loop_
_entity_poly.entity_id
_entity_poly.type
_entity_poly.pdbx_seq_one_letter_code
_entity_poly.pdbx_strand_id
1 'polypeptide(L)'
;MDMPVIEVRKHGVWLLAKNVDQFIHRILAEEDAKNSEERNEELFQASADVGEKLYTKGDFAKSQISKLDFYLLRKVGLFPDVLERKVKWHFEEGDYVSALVTGEFYTKKEHFPGFARPYVFNAEVLLKVGRTAEAKDAARGALKSPWWTLGCSYQEVADIAQWEDEQIEYIKEKVTEEGRHVDLKKGKASAQVALDEASFLLDLASIDGTWDDYVGQVADRYKEAGPQEIAGFVLYRD
;
A
#
# COMPACT_ATOMS: atom_id res chain seq x y z
N MET A 1 14.38 -11.57 -0.20
CA MET A 1 13.02 -11.05 -0.44
C MET A 1 13.16 -9.55 -0.44
N ASP A 2 12.82 -8.88 -1.54
CA ASP A 2 12.79 -7.41 -1.54
C ASP A 2 11.70 -6.97 -0.57
N MET A 3 12.08 -6.26 0.48
CA MET A 3 11.14 -5.76 1.49
C MET A 3 10.60 -4.40 1.04
N PRO A 4 9.27 -4.24 0.86
CA PRO A 4 8.70 -2.96 0.52
C PRO A 4 8.93 -1.95 1.65
N VAL A 5 9.11 -0.68 1.27
CA VAL A 5 9.11 0.42 2.22
C VAL A 5 7.69 0.93 2.34
N ILE A 6 7.16 0.92 3.56
CA ILE A 6 5.80 1.32 3.87
C ILE A 6 5.78 2.40 4.94
N GLU A 7 4.70 3.17 4.97
CA GLU A 7 4.36 4.08 6.06
C GLU A 7 3.09 3.57 6.74
N VAL A 8 3.13 3.39 8.06
CA VAL A 8 1.95 3.02 8.83
C VAL A 8 1.10 4.28 9.05
N ARG A 9 -0.18 4.20 8.68
CA ARG A 9 -1.17 5.25 8.91
C ARG A 9 -2.21 4.74 9.91
N LYS A 10 -3.10 5.64 10.33
CA LYS A 10 -4.22 5.26 11.20
C LYS A 10 -5.05 4.14 10.59
N HIS A 11 -5.45 4.29 9.32
CA HIS A 11 -6.29 3.33 8.61
C HIS A 11 -5.51 2.61 7.51
N GLY A 12 -4.66 1.66 7.91
CA GLY A 12 -3.85 0.87 6.98
C GLY A 12 -2.42 1.39 6.79
N VAL A 13 -1.75 0.89 5.76
CA VAL A 13 -0.37 1.21 5.42
C VAL A 13 -0.28 1.75 3.99
N TRP A 14 0.66 2.66 3.77
CA TRP A 14 0.94 3.24 2.46
C TRP A 14 2.23 2.67 1.91
N LEU A 15 2.18 2.14 0.69
CA LEU A 15 3.38 1.67 0.00
C LEU A 15 4.17 2.87 -0.54
N LEU A 16 5.36 3.11 0.02
CA LEU A 16 6.24 4.20 -0.40
C LEU A 16 7.16 3.79 -1.54
N ALA A 17 7.68 2.55 -1.52
CA ALA A 17 8.55 1.99 -2.56
C ALA A 17 8.57 0.46 -2.51
N LYS A 18 8.93 -0.18 -3.62
CA LYS A 18 9.02 -1.66 -3.68
C LYS A 18 10.20 -2.23 -2.89
N ASN A 19 11.25 -1.44 -2.74
CA ASN A 19 12.45 -1.79 -1.99
C ASN A 19 13.18 -0.52 -1.53
N VAL A 20 14.16 -0.72 -0.65
CA VAL A 20 14.96 0.35 -0.05
C VAL A 20 15.75 1.13 -1.10
N ASP A 21 16.32 0.45 -2.10
CA ASP A 21 17.09 1.10 -3.17
C ASP A 21 16.24 2.10 -3.97
N GLN A 22 15.01 1.71 -4.35
CA GLN A 22 14.07 2.63 -5.01
C GLN A 22 13.70 3.80 -4.11
N PHE A 23 13.53 3.56 -2.80
CA PHE A 23 13.20 4.61 -1.85
C PHE A 23 14.35 5.61 -1.69
N ILE A 24 15.59 5.14 -1.51
CA ILE A 24 16.79 5.98 -1.41
C ILE A 24 16.97 6.79 -2.70
N HIS A 25 16.92 6.15 -3.87
CA HIS A 25 17.07 6.82 -5.15
C HIS A 25 16.00 7.93 -5.31
N ARG A 26 14.74 7.63 -4.97
CA ARG A 26 13.67 8.63 -4.97
C ARG A 26 14.00 9.82 -4.08
N ILE A 27 14.40 9.60 -2.83
CA ILE A 27 14.74 10.68 -1.88
C ILE A 27 15.87 11.55 -2.45
N LEU A 28 16.93 10.95 -2.97
CA LEU A 28 18.07 11.69 -3.53
C LEU A 28 17.68 12.51 -4.77
N ALA A 29 16.84 11.95 -5.64
CA ALA A 29 16.34 12.65 -6.82
C ALA A 29 15.39 13.80 -6.47
N GLU A 30 14.51 13.60 -5.48
CA GLU A 30 13.64 14.64 -4.95
C GLU A 30 14.45 15.76 -4.29
N GLU A 31 15.50 15.41 -3.54
CA GLU A 31 16.40 16.38 -2.90
C GLU A 31 17.20 17.20 -3.91
N ASP A 32 17.69 16.57 -4.99
CA ASP A 32 18.42 17.28 -6.04
C ASP A 32 17.54 18.20 -6.89
N ALA A 33 16.23 17.92 -6.93
CA ALA A 33 15.26 18.77 -7.63
C ALA A 33 14.87 20.04 -6.84
N LYS A 34 15.18 20.11 -5.54
CA LYS A 34 14.93 21.30 -4.71
C LYS A 34 15.87 22.45 -5.06
N ASN A 35 15.38 23.67 -4.79
CA ASN A 35 16.18 24.89 -4.85
C ASN A 35 17.35 24.82 -3.84
N SER A 36 18.42 25.57 -4.11
CA SER A 36 19.64 25.53 -3.28
C SER A 36 19.41 25.91 -1.81
N GLU A 37 18.39 26.71 -1.51
CA GLU A 37 18.05 27.13 -0.14
C GLU A 37 17.31 26.05 0.67
N GLU A 38 16.65 25.10 -0.01
CA GLU A 38 15.86 24.03 0.61
C GLU A 38 16.58 22.68 0.61
N ARG A 39 17.75 22.63 -0.05
CA ARG A 39 18.51 21.41 -0.29
C ARG A 39 19.32 21.02 0.94
N ASN A 40 19.05 19.83 1.46
CA ASN A 40 19.82 19.21 2.53
C ASN A 40 20.97 18.36 1.95
N GLU A 41 22.16 18.97 1.89
CA GLU A 41 23.38 18.29 1.43
C GLU A 41 23.79 17.10 2.31
N GLU A 42 23.36 17.07 3.58
CA GLU A 42 23.66 15.99 4.50
C GLU A 42 23.00 14.67 4.07
N LEU A 43 21.87 14.71 3.34
CA LEU A 43 21.19 13.50 2.87
C LEU A 43 22.04 12.72 1.86
N PHE A 44 22.76 13.41 0.98
CA PHE A 44 23.67 12.77 0.04
C PHE A 44 24.83 12.09 0.78
N GLN A 45 25.36 12.73 1.82
CA GLN A 45 26.41 12.15 2.66
C GLN A 45 25.90 10.96 3.50
N ALA A 46 24.69 11.07 4.06
CA ALA A 46 24.08 10.03 4.88
C ALA A 46 23.80 8.73 4.09
N SER A 47 23.54 8.85 2.79
CA SER A 47 23.32 7.70 1.91
C SER A 47 24.60 6.92 1.56
N ALA A 48 25.78 7.47 1.86
CA ALA A 48 27.10 6.86 1.68
C ALA A 48 27.27 6.14 0.31
N ASP A 49 28.06 5.06 0.28
CA ASP A 49 28.36 4.29 -0.92
C ASP A 49 27.12 3.75 -1.65
N VAL A 50 26.00 3.55 -0.95
CA VAL A 50 24.76 3.06 -1.55
C VAL A 50 24.10 4.17 -2.37
N GLY A 51 24.01 5.38 -1.81
CA GLY A 51 23.47 6.53 -2.51
C GLY A 51 24.26 6.88 -3.76
N GLU A 52 25.60 6.88 -3.68
CA GLU A 52 26.47 7.18 -4.83
C GLU A 52 26.27 6.20 -5.99
N LYS A 53 25.97 4.93 -5.70
CA LYS A 53 25.67 3.91 -6.72
C LYS A 53 24.29 4.10 -7.34
N LEU A 54 23.33 4.59 -6.57
CA LEU A 54 21.94 4.71 -6.99
C LEU A 54 21.66 6.02 -7.74
N TYR A 55 22.30 7.12 -7.34
CA TYR A 55 22.01 8.44 -7.88
C TYR A 55 23.24 9.35 -7.84
N THR A 56 23.58 9.97 -8.97
CA THR A 56 24.60 11.03 -9.02
C THR A 56 23.94 12.40 -8.97
N LYS A 57 24.43 13.26 -8.08
CA LYS A 57 23.93 14.64 -7.95
C LYS A 57 23.98 15.39 -9.29
N GLY A 58 22.89 16.10 -9.59
CA GLY A 58 22.69 16.81 -10.86
C GLY A 58 22.09 15.94 -11.96
N ASP A 59 21.87 14.64 -11.75
CA ASP A 59 21.33 13.76 -12.79
C ASP A 59 19.89 14.11 -13.18
N PHE A 60 19.10 14.68 -12.26
CA PHE A 60 17.78 15.20 -12.61
C PHE A 60 17.90 16.31 -13.65
N ALA A 61 18.71 17.34 -13.39
CA ALA A 61 18.92 18.46 -14.32
C ALA A 61 19.53 18.00 -15.66
N LYS A 62 20.53 17.10 -15.62
CA LYS A 62 21.16 16.53 -16.82
C LYS A 62 20.19 15.71 -17.68
N SER A 63 19.16 15.10 -17.06
CA SER A 63 18.20 14.27 -17.78
C SER A 63 17.31 15.03 -18.76
N GLN A 64 17.21 16.36 -18.60
CA GLN A 64 16.31 17.24 -19.35
C GLN A 64 14.81 16.86 -19.24
N ILE A 65 14.43 16.05 -18.26
CA ILE A 65 13.04 15.72 -17.98
C ILE A 65 12.41 16.88 -17.20
N SER A 66 11.35 17.46 -17.74
CA SER A 66 10.74 18.70 -17.22
C SER A 66 10.01 18.55 -15.89
N LYS A 67 9.52 17.36 -15.56
CA LYS A 67 8.78 17.08 -14.32
C LYS A 67 9.46 15.97 -13.53
N LEU A 68 9.65 16.20 -12.23
CA LEU A 68 10.26 15.23 -11.32
C LEU A 68 9.51 13.89 -11.31
N ASP A 69 8.18 13.91 -11.28
CA ASP A 69 7.37 12.69 -11.34
C ASP A 69 7.65 11.85 -12.59
N PHE A 70 7.92 12.49 -13.74
CA PHE A 70 8.28 11.77 -14.97
C PHE A 70 9.70 11.23 -14.92
N TYR A 71 10.61 11.92 -14.23
CA TYR A 71 11.94 11.41 -13.97
C TYR A 71 11.85 10.16 -13.10
N LEU A 72 11.12 10.23 -11.98
CA LEU A 72 10.93 9.10 -11.05
C LEU A 72 10.39 7.87 -11.76
N LEU A 73 9.29 8.00 -12.52
CA LEU A 73 8.68 6.89 -13.25
C LEU A 73 9.60 6.27 -14.32
N ARG A 74 10.49 7.06 -14.92
CA ARG A 74 11.34 6.62 -16.04
C ARG A 74 12.71 6.12 -15.60
N LYS A 75 13.28 6.70 -14.55
CA LYS A 75 14.66 6.47 -14.11
C LYS A 75 14.77 5.69 -12.82
N VAL A 76 13.74 5.71 -11.98
CA VAL A 76 13.77 5.09 -10.65
C VAL A 76 12.86 3.88 -10.60
N GLY A 77 11.55 4.07 -10.79
CA GLY A 77 10.57 3.01 -10.65
C GLY A 77 9.14 3.52 -10.55
N LEU A 78 8.21 2.59 -10.35
CA LEU A 78 6.80 2.90 -10.15
C LEU A 78 6.55 3.18 -8.67
N PHE A 79 5.87 4.29 -8.40
CA PHE A 79 5.44 4.69 -7.07
C PHE A 79 3.93 4.95 -7.06
N PRO A 80 3.19 4.44 -6.07
CA PRO A 80 1.75 4.68 -5.92
C PRO A 80 1.35 6.14 -6.07
N ASP A 81 1.92 6.99 -5.23
CA ASP A 81 1.59 8.42 -5.16
C ASP A 81 1.96 9.18 -6.43
N VAL A 82 3.05 8.82 -7.10
CA VAL A 82 3.47 9.42 -8.37
C VAL A 82 2.48 9.07 -9.50
N LEU A 83 1.98 7.83 -9.54
CA LEU A 83 0.95 7.42 -10.50
C LEU A 83 -0.39 8.12 -10.21
N GLU A 84 -0.78 8.22 -8.94
CA GLU A 84 -1.98 8.94 -8.53
C GLU A 84 -1.90 10.44 -8.90
N ARG A 85 -0.76 11.10 -8.67
CA ARG A 85 -0.53 12.49 -9.10
C ARG A 85 -0.61 12.63 -10.61
N LYS A 86 -0.04 11.70 -11.38
CA LYS A 86 -0.13 11.71 -12.84
C LYS A 86 -1.58 11.62 -13.33
N VAL A 87 -2.41 10.78 -12.70
CA VAL A 87 -3.84 10.71 -13.01
C VAL A 87 -4.55 12.03 -12.68
N LYS A 88 -4.24 12.65 -11.54
CA LYS A 88 -4.80 13.97 -11.17
C LYS A 88 -4.45 15.04 -12.20
N TRP A 89 -3.22 15.10 -12.70
CA TRP A 89 -2.82 16.03 -13.77
C TRP A 89 -3.59 15.81 -15.06
N HIS A 90 -3.79 14.55 -15.48
CA HIS A 90 -4.60 14.27 -16.66
C HIS A 90 -6.04 14.79 -16.51
N PHE A 91 -6.64 14.66 -15.32
CA PHE A 91 -7.94 15.28 -15.05
C PHE A 91 -7.91 16.81 -15.10
N GLU A 92 -6.88 17.45 -14.54
CA GLU A 92 -6.72 18.92 -14.55
C GLU A 92 -6.54 19.47 -15.97
N GLU A 93 -5.87 18.73 -16.85
CA GLU A 93 -5.70 19.05 -18.27
C GLU A 93 -6.94 18.71 -19.12
N GLY A 94 -7.98 18.10 -18.52
CA GLY A 94 -9.18 17.65 -19.22
C GLY A 94 -8.98 16.40 -20.08
N ASP A 95 -7.86 15.71 -19.94
CA ASP A 95 -7.55 14.45 -20.63
C ASP A 95 -8.06 13.25 -19.83
N TYR A 96 -9.37 13.04 -19.89
CA TYR A 96 -10.05 11.92 -19.22
C TYR A 96 -9.60 10.55 -19.72
N VAL A 97 -9.19 10.43 -20.99
CA VAL A 97 -8.73 9.16 -21.56
C VAL A 97 -7.40 8.76 -20.95
N SER A 98 -6.43 9.66 -20.89
CA SER A 98 -5.14 9.38 -20.24
C SER A 98 -5.28 9.15 -18.74
N ALA A 99 -6.23 9.83 -18.08
CA ALA A 99 -6.55 9.58 -16.67
C ALA A 99 -7.03 8.13 -16.45
N LEU A 100 -7.98 7.66 -17.28
CA LEU A 100 -8.50 6.30 -17.22
C LEU A 100 -7.43 5.25 -17.55
N VAL A 101 -6.66 5.46 -18.62
CA VAL A 101 -5.59 4.54 -19.02
C VAL A 101 -4.51 4.43 -17.94
N THR A 102 -4.15 5.55 -17.32
CA THR A 102 -3.15 5.55 -16.23
C THR A 102 -3.71 4.91 -14.96
N GLY A 103 -4.99 5.15 -14.64
CA GLY A 103 -5.69 4.48 -13.53
C GLY A 103 -5.75 2.96 -13.71
N GLU A 104 -6.10 2.47 -14.90
CA GLU A 104 -6.10 1.04 -15.21
C GLU A 104 -4.69 0.47 -15.17
N PHE A 105 -3.71 1.16 -15.74
CA PHE A 105 -2.30 0.76 -15.68
C PHE A 105 -1.82 0.58 -14.24
N TYR A 106 -2.25 1.45 -13.32
CA TYR A 106 -1.88 1.36 -11.91
C TYR A 106 -2.33 0.03 -11.25
N THR A 107 -3.47 -0.54 -11.69
CA THR A 107 -4.04 -1.79 -11.15
C THR A 107 -3.32 -3.08 -11.55
N LYS A 108 -2.34 -3.01 -12.44
CA LYS A 108 -1.61 -4.19 -12.92
C LYS A 108 -0.93 -4.92 -11.76
N LYS A 109 -1.21 -6.23 -11.65
CA LYS A 109 -0.82 -7.07 -10.51
C LYS A 109 0.69 -7.08 -10.26
N GLU A 110 1.48 -6.99 -11.32
CA GLU A 110 2.94 -6.95 -11.27
C GLU A 110 3.51 -5.61 -10.74
N HIS A 111 2.69 -4.55 -10.69
CA HIS A 111 3.15 -3.26 -10.22
C HIS A 111 3.24 -3.23 -8.70
N PHE A 112 2.19 -3.59 -7.98
CA PHE A 112 2.16 -3.52 -6.52
C PHE A 112 1.48 -4.76 -5.92
N PRO A 113 2.16 -5.93 -5.96
CA PRO A 113 1.55 -7.18 -5.55
C PRO A 113 1.17 -7.16 -4.07
N GLY A 114 -0.05 -7.58 -3.76
CA GLY A 114 -0.57 -7.64 -2.39
C GLY A 114 -1.15 -6.33 -1.85
N PHE A 115 -1.07 -5.23 -2.59
CA PHE A 115 -1.63 -3.94 -2.18
C PHE A 115 -2.95 -3.64 -2.89
N ALA A 116 -3.96 -3.25 -2.11
CA ALA A 116 -5.29 -2.93 -2.60
C ALA A 116 -5.44 -1.50 -3.12
N ARG A 117 -4.62 -0.55 -2.62
CA ARG A 117 -4.68 0.88 -2.99
C ARG A 117 -4.82 1.15 -4.49
N PRO A 118 -4.09 0.46 -5.40
CA PRO A 118 -4.27 0.67 -6.84
C PRO A 118 -5.70 0.44 -7.34
N TYR A 119 -6.36 -0.60 -6.83
CA TYR A 119 -7.75 -0.92 -7.19
C TYR A 119 -8.73 0.09 -6.60
N VAL A 120 -8.50 0.54 -5.36
CA VAL A 120 -9.28 1.61 -4.71
C VAL A 120 -9.20 2.89 -5.52
N PHE A 121 -8.00 3.34 -5.84
CA PHE A 121 -7.81 4.57 -6.61
C PHE A 121 -8.43 4.47 -8.00
N ASN A 122 -8.33 3.31 -8.67
CA ASN A 122 -9.01 3.13 -9.96
C ASN A 122 -10.54 3.19 -9.82
N ALA A 123 -11.11 2.71 -8.73
CA ALA A 123 -12.53 2.88 -8.44
C ALA A 123 -12.91 4.37 -8.28
N GLU A 124 -12.10 5.17 -7.57
CA GLU A 124 -12.27 6.62 -7.45
C GLU A 124 -12.21 7.31 -8.82
N VAL A 125 -11.27 6.93 -9.68
CA VAL A 125 -11.10 7.45 -11.05
C VAL A 125 -12.33 7.16 -11.90
N LEU A 126 -12.82 5.92 -11.87
CA LEU A 126 -14.04 5.50 -12.59
C LEU A 126 -15.27 6.25 -12.09
N LEU A 127 -15.39 6.45 -10.77
CA LEU A 127 -16.49 7.19 -10.17
C LEU A 127 -16.47 8.65 -10.62
N LYS A 128 -15.29 9.28 -10.67
CA LYS A 128 -15.10 10.67 -11.11
C LYS A 128 -15.56 10.93 -12.55
N VAL A 129 -15.49 9.93 -13.43
CA VAL A 129 -15.98 10.02 -14.82
C VAL A 129 -17.41 9.50 -14.99
N GLY A 130 -18.12 9.19 -13.91
CA GLY A 130 -19.51 8.73 -13.94
C GLY A 130 -19.70 7.24 -14.29
N ARG A 131 -18.63 6.43 -14.32
CA ARG A 131 -18.70 4.98 -14.57
C ARG A 131 -18.99 4.22 -13.28
N THR A 132 -20.15 4.49 -12.69
CA THR A 132 -20.53 4.02 -11.34
C THR A 132 -20.54 2.50 -11.18
N ALA A 133 -21.03 1.76 -12.19
CA ALA A 133 -21.06 0.30 -12.14
C ALA A 133 -19.66 -0.32 -12.09
N GLU A 134 -18.73 0.22 -12.89
CA GLU A 134 -17.35 -0.26 -12.92
C GLU A 134 -16.56 0.17 -11.69
N ALA A 135 -16.81 1.39 -11.18
CA ALA A 135 -16.26 1.84 -9.91
C ALA A 135 -16.65 0.89 -8.77
N LYS A 136 -17.93 0.50 -8.73
CA LYS A 136 -18.45 -0.47 -7.76
C LYS A 136 -17.75 -1.83 -7.86
N ASP A 137 -17.59 -2.35 -9.07
CA ASP A 137 -16.90 -3.64 -9.28
C ASP A 137 -15.41 -3.56 -8.92
N ALA A 138 -14.74 -2.44 -9.23
CA ALA A 138 -13.35 -2.20 -8.85
C ALA A 138 -13.18 -2.11 -7.33
N ALA A 139 -14.06 -1.40 -6.62
CA ALA A 139 -14.04 -1.31 -5.15
C ALA A 139 -14.27 -2.68 -4.49
N ARG A 140 -15.22 -3.47 -5.01
CA ARG A 140 -15.41 -4.87 -4.57
C ARG A 140 -14.20 -5.75 -4.83
N GLY A 141 -13.47 -5.48 -5.92
CA GLY A 141 -12.19 -6.12 -6.20
C GLY A 141 -11.13 -5.76 -5.15
N ALA A 142 -11.04 -4.49 -4.78
CA ALA A 142 -10.12 -4.00 -3.76
C ALA A 142 -10.37 -4.65 -2.39
N LEU A 143 -11.64 -4.74 -1.97
CA LEU A 143 -12.05 -5.30 -0.68
C LEU A 143 -11.84 -6.83 -0.53
N LYS A 144 -11.44 -7.52 -1.61
CA LYS A 144 -10.98 -8.93 -1.55
C LYS A 144 -9.51 -9.05 -1.14
N SER A 145 -8.78 -7.94 -1.14
CA SER A 145 -7.41 -7.86 -0.63
C SER A 145 -7.44 -7.43 0.84
N PRO A 146 -6.33 -7.61 1.60
CA PRO A 146 -6.29 -7.20 2.99
C PRO A 146 -6.60 -5.70 3.14
N TRP A 147 -7.51 -5.37 4.05
CA TRP A 147 -8.08 -4.04 4.23
C TRP A 147 -7.06 -3.03 4.74
N TRP A 148 -6.05 -3.50 5.47
CA TRP A 148 -4.91 -2.67 5.85
C TRP A 148 -4.06 -2.19 4.66
N THR A 149 -4.29 -2.68 3.44
CA THR A 149 -3.58 -2.25 2.22
C THR A 149 -4.38 -1.31 1.31
N LEU A 150 -5.58 -0.88 1.73
CA LEU A 150 -6.46 0.00 0.93
C LEU A 150 -5.88 1.40 0.76
N GLY A 151 -5.01 1.83 1.67
CA GLY A 151 -4.43 3.17 1.71
C GLY A 151 -5.43 4.27 2.14
N CYS A 152 -6.63 3.88 2.55
CA CYS A 152 -7.65 4.74 3.13
C CYS A 152 -8.54 3.93 4.09
N SER A 153 -9.58 4.54 4.64
CA SER A 153 -10.51 3.84 5.53
C SER A 153 -11.31 2.77 4.77
N TYR A 154 -11.63 1.66 5.44
CA TYR A 154 -12.51 0.62 4.88
C TYR A 154 -13.83 1.21 4.39
N GLN A 155 -14.42 2.12 5.18
CA GLN A 155 -15.73 2.71 4.90
C GLN A 155 -15.77 3.45 3.55
N GLU A 156 -14.72 4.22 3.23
CA GLU A 156 -14.63 4.93 1.94
C GLU A 156 -14.73 3.97 0.75
N VAL A 157 -14.17 2.77 0.87
CA VAL A 157 -14.20 1.77 -0.20
C VAL A 157 -15.51 0.99 -0.18
N ALA A 158 -16.03 0.68 1.02
CA ALA A 158 -17.32 0.01 1.21
C ALA A 158 -18.48 0.83 0.63
N ASP A 159 -18.44 2.16 0.79
CA ASP A 159 -19.44 3.08 0.23
C ASP A 159 -19.48 2.99 -1.31
N ILE A 160 -18.32 2.95 -1.97
CA ILE A 160 -18.23 2.76 -3.44
C ILE A 160 -18.71 1.36 -3.83
N ALA A 161 -18.33 0.34 -3.05
CA ALA A 161 -18.71 -1.06 -3.29
C ALA A 161 -20.20 -1.34 -3.01
N GLN A 162 -20.88 -0.44 -2.31
CA GLN A 162 -22.21 -0.62 -1.72
C GLN A 162 -22.25 -1.89 -0.87
N TRP A 163 -21.30 -1.98 0.06
CA TRP A 163 -21.23 -3.01 1.09
C TRP A 163 -21.62 -2.40 2.43
N GLU A 164 -22.42 -3.14 3.18
CA GLU A 164 -22.75 -2.80 4.56
C GLU A 164 -21.77 -3.50 5.51
N ASP A 165 -21.99 -3.31 6.81
CA ASP A 165 -21.11 -3.80 7.88
C ASP A 165 -21.08 -5.34 8.03
N GLU A 166 -21.88 -6.09 7.25
CA GLU A 166 -21.92 -7.55 7.34
C GLU A 166 -20.55 -8.21 7.11
N GLN A 167 -19.69 -7.58 6.30
CA GLN A 167 -18.34 -8.09 6.08
C GLN A 167 -17.45 -7.91 7.32
N ILE A 168 -17.61 -6.80 8.04
CA ILE A 168 -16.87 -6.55 9.29
C ILE A 168 -17.32 -7.58 10.33
N GLU A 169 -18.62 -7.80 10.47
CA GLU A 169 -19.16 -8.80 11.40
C GLU A 169 -18.71 -10.22 11.05
N TYR A 170 -18.62 -10.55 9.76
CA TYR A 170 -18.04 -11.81 9.31
C TYR A 170 -16.57 -11.97 9.73
N ILE A 171 -15.74 -10.93 9.59
CA ILE A 171 -14.34 -10.99 10.03
C ILE A 171 -14.25 -11.11 11.56
N LYS A 172 -15.09 -10.40 12.31
CA LYS A 172 -15.18 -10.54 13.77
C LYS A 172 -15.56 -11.95 14.19
N GLU A 173 -16.52 -12.59 13.51
CA GLU A 173 -16.88 -13.99 13.75
C GLU A 173 -15.70 -14.93 13.46
N LYS A 174 -14.91 -14.64 12.42
CA LYS A 174 -13.77 -15.48 12.03
C LYS A 174 -12.63 -15.53 13.03
N VAL A 175 -12.46 -14.49 13.85
CA VAL A 175 -11.41 -14.45 14.87
C VAL A 175 -11.85 -15.03 16.21
N THR A 176 -13.09 -15.52 16.35
CA THR A 176 -13.57 -16.20 17.58
C THR A 176 -13.19 -17.69 17.61
N GLU A 177 -13.30 -18.31 18.78
CA GLU A 177 -13.09 -19.76 18.94
C GLU A 177 -14.08 -20.57 18.08
N GLU A 178 -15.34 -20.13 17.98
CA GLU A 178 -16.34 -20.79 17.14
C GLU A 178 -15.96 -20.69 15.65
N GLY A 179 -15.56 -19.50 15.20
CA GLY A 179 -15.07 -19.26 13.84
C GLY A 179 -13.89 -20.18 13.49
N ARG A 180 -12.93 -20.28 14.40
CA ARG A 180 -11.79 -21.19 14.33
C ARG A 180 -12.21 -22.65 14.22
N HIS A 181 -13.12 -23.11 15.08
CA HIS A 181 -13.63 -24.48 15.07
C HIS A 181 -14.35 -24.82 13.76
N VAL A 182 -15.11 -23.88 13.19
CA VAL A 182 -15.78 -24.04 11.89
C VAL A 182 -14.75 -24.24 10.77
N ASP A 183 -13.70 -23.43 10.73
CA ASP A 183 -12.68 -23.50 9.70
C ASP A 183 -11.84 -24.79 9.78
N LEU A 184 -11.54 -25.26 10.99
CA LEU A 184 -10.90 -26.56 11.23
C LEU A 184 -11.80 -27.72 10.77
N LYS A 185 -13.11 -27.68 11.06
CA LYS A 185 -14.08 -28.69 10.60
C LYS A 185 -14.20 -28.74 9.07
N LYS A 186 -13.98 -27.61 8.40
CA LYS A 186 -13.91 -27.53 6.92
C LYS A 186 -12.60 -28.09 6.34
N GLY A 187 -11.69 -28.57 7.18
CA GLY A 187 -10.46 -29.24 6.76
C GLY A 187 -9.26 -28.29 6.55
N LYS A 188 -9.35 -27.02 6.97
CA LYS A 188 -8.18 -26.13 6.95
C LYS A 188 -7.13 -26.60 7.95
N ALA A 189 -5.85 -26.53 7.57
CA ALA A 189 -4.75 -26.83 8.48
C ALA A 189 -4.68 -25.79 9.60
N SER A 190 -4.36 -26.23 10.82
CA SER A 190 -4.30 -25.36 12.00
C SER A 190 -3.40 -24.13 11.81
N ALA A 191 -2.23 -24.31 11.20
CA ALA A 191 -1.32 -23.22 10.89
C ALA A 191 -1.92 -22.22 9.89
N GLN A 192 -2.67 -22.68 8.88
CA GLN A 192 -3.34 -21.80 7.93
C GLN A 192 -4.47 -21.00 8.60
N VAL A 193 -5.23 -21.63 9.50
CA VAL A 193 -6.27 -20.92 10.27
C VAL A 193 -5.66 -19.82 11.12
N ALA A 194 -4.52 -20.09 11.78
CA ALA A 194 -3.83 -19.07 12.56
C ALA A 194 -3.31 -17.91 11.68
N LEU A 195 -2.79 -18.19 10.48
CA LEU A 195 -2.39 -17.13 9.53
C LEU A 195 -3.59 -16.31 9.03
N ASP A 196 -4.71 -16.95 8.73
CA ASP A 196 -5.96 -16.27 8.34
C ASP A 196 -6.44 -15.35 9.47
N GLU A 197 -6.47 -15.85 10.71
CA GLU A 197 -6.81 -15.07 11.91
C GLU A 197 -5.86 -13.87 12.10
N ALA A 198 -4.54 -14.04 11.90
CA ALA A 198 -3.59 -12.93 11.96
C ALA A 198 -3.91 -11.85 10.92
N SER A 199 -4.26 -12.25 9.69
CA SER A 199 -4.68 -11.31 8.64
C SER A 199 -5.97 -10.56 9.01
N PHE A 200 -6.96 -11.26 9.55
CA PHE A 200 -8.21 -10.67 10.01
C PHE A 200 -8.01 -9.67 11.16
N LEU A 201 -7.14 -9.97 12.12
CA LEU A 201 -6.79 -9.05 13.19
C LEU A 201 -6.15 -7.76 12.66
N LEU A 202 -5.29 -7.85 11.62
CA LEU A 202 -4.73 -6.66 10.97
C LEU A 202 -5.79 -5.84 10.23
N ASP A 203 -6.76 -6.50 9.59
CA ASP A 203 -7.88 -5.82 8.95
C ASP A 203 -8.74 -5.05 9.96
N LEU A 204 -9.08 -5.69 11.10
CA LEU A 204 -9.82 -5.05 12.20
C LEU A 204 -9.04 -3.89 12.82
N ALA A 205 -7.74 -4.08 13.07
CA ALA A 205 -6.86 -3.02 13.57
C ALA A 205 -6.83 -1.79 12.64
N SER A 206 -6.86 -2.00 11.33
CA SER A 206 -6.91 -0.92 10.35
C SER A 206 -8.25 -0.18 10.30
N ILE A 207 -9.35 -0.87 10.59
CA ILE A 207 -10.69 -0.26 10.70
C ILE A 207 -10.72 0.66 11.92
N ASP A 208 -10.38 0.10 13.09
CA ASP A 208 -10.45 0.81 14.37
C ASP A 208 -9.38 1.92 14.46
N GLY A 209 -8.27 1.73 13.75
CA GLY A 209 -7.08 2.57 13.83
C GLY A 209 -6.32 2.41 15.15
N THR A 210 -6.39 1.21 15.74
CA THR A 210 -5.83 0.87 17.05
C THR A 210 -4.84 -0.30 16.95
N TRP A 211 -3.81 -0.14 16.12
CA TRP A 211 -2.78 -1.16 15.88
C TRP A 211 -2.23 -1.82 17.14
N ASP A 212 -1.91 -1.03 18.16
CA ASP A 212 -1.29 -1.49 19.40
C ASP A 212 -2.15 -2.50 20.17
N ASP A 213 -3.49 -2.41 20.06
CA ASP A 213 -4.43 -3.29 20.77
C ASP A 213 -4.40 -4.73 20.22
N TYR A 214 -3.97 -4.89 18.97
CA TYR A 214 -3.97 -6.17 18.26
C TYR A 214 -2.59 -6.85 18.23
N VAL A 215 -1.50 -6.14 18.55
CA VAL A 215 -0.10 -6.62 18.45
C VAL A 215 0.11 -7.97 19.14
N GLY A 216 -0.37 -8.11 20.39
CA GLY A 216 -0.21 -9.35 21.16
C GLY A 216 -0.90 -10.54 20.50
N GLN A 217 -2.16 -10.33 20.06
CA GLN A 217 -2.95 -11.38 19.43
C GLN A 217 -2.35 -11.81 18.09
N VAL A 218 -1.93 -10.84 17.26
CA VAL A 218 -1.26 -11.11 15.97
C VAL A 218 0.02 -11.92 16.18
N ALA A 219 0.85 -11.55 17.15
CA ALA A 219 2.07 -12.28 17.46
C ALA A 219 1.78 -13.72 17.91
N ASP A 220 0.76 -13.94 18.73
CA ASP A 220 0.38 -15.29 19.16
C ASP A 220 -0.12 -16.14 18.00
N ARG A 221 -0.90 -15.56 17.07
CA ARG A 221 -1.29 -16.24 15.83
C ARG A 221 -0.07 -16.64 14.99
N TYR A 222 0.93 -15.77 14.85
CA TYR A 222 2.17 -16.12 14.14
C TYR A 222 2.98 -17.23 14.87
N LYS A 223 3.00 -17.26 16.20
CA LYS A 223 3.62 -18.38 16.94
C LYS A 223 2.89 -19.69 16.68
N GLU A 224 1.56 -19.69 16.72
CA GLU A 224 0.73 -20.86 16.44
C GLU A 224 0.91 -21.37 15.01
N ALA A 225 1.11 -20.47 14.05
CA ALA A 225 1.35 -20.81 12.65
C ALA A 225 2.77 -21.34 12.36
N GLY A 226 3.75 -21.06 13.24
CA GLY A 226 5.15 -21.47 13.08
C GLY A 226 6.19 -20.36 12.83
N PRO A 227 5.85 -19.18 12.24
CA PRO A 227 6.78 -18.06 12.08
C PRO A 227 7.20 -17.34 13.39
N GLN A 228 7.98 -18.02 14.24
CA GLN A 228 8.40 -17.50 15.55
C GLN A 228 9.23 -16.21 15.46
N GLU A 229 10.09 -16.09 14.44
CA GLU A 229 10.90 -14.90 14.21
C GLU A 229 10.02 -13.68 13.91
N ILE A 230 8.95 -13.86 13.12
CA ILE A 230 7.99 -12.81 12.80
C ILE A 230 7.21 -12.41 14.06
N ALA A 231 6.78 -13.38 14.88
CA ALA A 231 6.13 -13.07 16.14
C ALA A 231 7.03 -12.27 17.10
N GLY A 232 8.33 -12.61 17.15
CA GLY A 232 9.32 -11.85 17.91
C GLY A 232 9.50 -10.42 17.39
N PHE A 233 9.55 -10.26 16.07
CA PHE A 233 9.61 -8.94 15.42
C PHE A 233 8.38 -8.08 15.74
N VAL A 234 7.18 -8.64 15.66
CA VAL A 234 5.93 -7.92 15.95
C VAL A 234 5.87 -7.43 17.41
N LEU A 235 6.42 -8.19 18.35
CA LEU A 235 6.46 -7.84 19.77
C LEU A 235 7.64 -6.92 20.15
N TYR A 236 8.55 -6.66 19.22
CA TYR A 236 9.73 -5.87 19.50
C TYR A 236 9.35 -4.42 19.85
N ARG A 237 9.95 -3.91 20.92
CA ARG A 237 9.81 -2.52 21.39
C ARG A 237 11.22 -1.99 21.64
N ASP A 238 11.51 -0.81 21.13
CA ASP A 238 12.77 -0.06 21.37
C ASP A 238 12.88 0.43 22.83
#